data_AF-A0A936KWU7-F1
#
_entry.id   AF-A0A936KWU7-F1
#
_cell.length_a   1.000
_cell.length_b   1.000
_cell.length_c   1.000
_cell.angle_alpha   90.00
_cell.angle_beta   90.00
_cell.angle_gamma   90.00
#
_symmetry.space_group_name_H-M   'P 1'
#
loop_
_entity.id
_entity.type
_entity.pdbx_description
1 polymer ?
#
loop_
_entity_poly.entity_id
_entity_poly.type
_entity_poly.pdbx_seq_one_letter_code
_entity_poly.pdbx_strand_id
1 'polypeptide(L)'
;MATAHPENIKQRTLLLYDSDTNKSNTRQGEIFIRCMPVNQENTLFKRGIENLLTIPINFPKENFYNTKENEKTDDYSAKTKTTKEELNKMKLCKYICDELKEDEQKKYLNKFDLLFKIIEYAIND
;
A
#
# COMPACT_ATOMS: atom_id res chain seq x y z
N MET A 1 9.57 -29.87 -12.99
CA MET A 1 9.18 -28.93 -11.92
C MET A 1 10.42 -28.10 -11.58
N ALA A 2 10.30 -26.77 -11.59
CA ALA A 2 11.40 -25.91 -11.16
C ALA A 2 11.41 -25.85 -9.63
N THR A 3 12.55 -26.14 -9.01
CA THR A 3 12.75 -26.05 -7.57
C THR A 3 13.52 -24.76 -7.27
N ALA A 4 13.04 -23.96 -6.32
CA ALA A 4 13.76 -22.77 -5.89
C ALA A 4 14.94 -23.18 -4.99
N HIS A 5 16.09 -22.53 -5.17
CA HIS A 5 17.30 -22.71 -4.38
C HIS A 5 17.70 -21.39 -3.71
N PRO A 6 17.01 -20.97 -2.63
CA PRO A 6 17.27 -19.72 -1.91
C PRO A 6 18.73 -19.57 -1.46
N GLU A 7 19.41 -20.69 -1.19
CA GLU A 7 20.82 -20.77 -0.79
C GLU A 7 21.79 -20.18 -1.82
N ASN A 8 21.38 -20.06 -3.08
CA ASN A 8 22.20 -19.48 -4.13
C ASN A 8 22.12 -17.94 -4.14
N ILE A 9 21.17 -17.34 -3.42
CA ILE A 9 21.07 -15.89 -3.26
C ILE A 9 22.04 -15.47 -2.16
N LYS A 10 23.18 -14.90 -2.58
CA LYS A 10 24.23 -14.39 -1.69
C LYS A 10 24.02 -12.94 -1.27
N GLN A 11 23.07 -12.25 -1.91
CA GLN A 11 22.76 -10.85 -1.65
C GLN A 11 21.61 -10.74 -0.65
N ARG A 12 21.75 -9.85 0.33
CA ARG A 12 20.63 -9.46 1.21
C ARG A 12 19.48 -8.94 0.36
N THR A 13 18.36 -9.65 0.42
CA THR A 13 17.17 -9.37 -0.38
C THR A 13 15.97 -9.24 0.54
N LEU A 14 15.35 -8.06 0.58
CA LEU A 14 14.11 -7.82 1.30
C LEU A 14 12.92 -7.91 0.33
N LEU A 15 12.04 -8.88 0.60
CA LEU A 15 10.72 -8.98 -0.01
C LEU A 15 9.70 -8.37 0.94
N LEU A 16 9.31 -7.13 0.66
CA LEU A 16 8.33 -6.39 1.44
C LEU A 16 6.96 -6.44 0.77
N TYR A 17 6.02 -7.12 1.41
CA TYR A 17 4.66 -7.33 0.90
C TYR A 17 3.66 -6.36 1.52
N ASP A 18 2.55 -6.13 0.80
CA ASP A 18 1.39 -5.43 1.34
C ASP A 18 0.85 -6.12 2.60
N SER A 19 0.22 -5.33 3.47
CA SER A 19 -0.29 -5.81 4.76
C SER A 19 -1.48 -6.78 4.63
N ASP A 20 -2.11 -6.86 3.46
CA ASP A 20 -3.27 -7.71 3.18
C ASP A 20 -2.92 -9.04 2.49
N THR A 21 -1.64 -9.34 2.27
CA THR A 21 -1.22 -10.58 1.59
C THR A 21 -1.21 -11.83 2.48
N ASN A 22 -1.57 -11.72 3.77
CA ASN A 22 -1.55 -12.81 4.78
C ASN A 22 -0.21 -13.58 4.82
N LYS A 23 0.92 -12.94 4.49
CA LYS A 23 2.24 -13.57 4.51
C LYS A 23 2.83 -13.48 5.91
N SER A 24 3.47 -14.55 6.36
CA SER A 24 4.20 -14.56 7.63
C SER A 24 5.59 -13.93 7.45
N ASN A 25 6.02 -13.15 8.44
CA ASN A 25 7.38 -12.64 8.49
C ASN A 25 8.36 -13.80 8.70
N THR A 26 9.27 -14.01 7.75
CA THR A 26 10.22 -15.14 7.77
C THR A 26 11.59 -14.72 7.22
N ARG A 27 12.62 -15.53 7.46
CA ARG A 27 13.95 -15.37 6.86
C ARG A 27 14.42 -16.73 6.35
N GLN A 28 14.99 -16.75 5.16
CA GLN A 28 15.62 -17.94 4.56
C GLN A 28 16.97 -17.52 3.98
N GLY A 29 18.05 -17.79 4.71
CA GLY A 29 19.39 -17.28 4.37
C GLY A 29 19.41 -15.75 4.30
N GLU A 30 19.82 -15.21 3.15
CA GLU A 30 19.87 -13.77 2.87
C GLU A 30 18.54 -13.17 2.38
N ILE A 31 17.47 -13.97 2.33
CA ILE A 31 16.13 -13.51 1.91
C ILE A 31 15.29 -13.22 3.14
N PHE A 32 14.88 -11.96 3.28
CA PHE A 32 13.99 -11.48 4.33
C PHE A 32 12.60 -11.29 3.74
N ILE A 33 11.60 -11.98 4.29
CA ILE A 33 10.20 -11.82 3.91
C ILE A 33 9.50 -11.04 5.03
N ARG A 34 8.95 -9.88 4.70
CA ARG A 34 8.26 -9.02 5.66
C ARG A 34 6.94 -8.51 5.08
N CYS A 35 5.95 -8.29 5.92
CA CYS A 35 4.74 -7.55 5.58
C CYS A 35 4.81 -6.13 6.13
N MET A 36 4.26 -5.18 5.37
CA MET A 36 4.05 -3.82 5.86
C MET A 36 3.15 -3.81 7.09
N PRO A 37 3.41 -2.91 8.05
CA PRO A 37 2.56 -2.76 9.22
C PRO A 37 1.18 -2.20 8.83
N VAL A 38 0.17 -2.50 9.65
CA VAL A 38 -1.17 -1.94 9.49
C VAL A 38 -1.34 -0.77 10.45
N ASN A 39 -1.69 0.40 9.92
CA ASN A 39 -2.14 1.52 10.72
C ASN A 39 -3.65 1.36 11.01
N GLN A 40 -3.98 0.91 12.22
CA GLN A 40 -5.36 0.70 12.66
C GLN A 40 -6.14 2.01 12.84
N GLU A 41 -5.45 3.15 12.97
CA GLU A 41 -6.08 4.47 13.10
C GLU A 41 -6.64 4.97 11.76
N ASN A 42 -6.08 4.50 10.64
CA ASN A 42 -6.54 4.89 9.30
C ASN A 42 -7.75 4.06 8.87
N THR A 43 -8.94 4.62 9.12
CA THR A 43 -10.21 3.99 8.75
C THR A 43 -10.65 4.30 7.32
N LEU A 44 -10.01 5.27 6.66
CA LEU A 44 -10.34 5.70 5.30
C LEU A 44 -9.64 4.82 4.26
N PHE A 45 -8.32 4.68 4.37
CA PHE A 45 -7.51 3.85 3.49
C PHE A 45 -7.08 2.60 4.25
N LYS A 46 -7.75 1.47 3.99
CA LYS A 46 -7.62 0.25 4.80
C LYS A 46 -6.59 -0.75 4.28
N ARG A 47 -6.02 -0.53 3.09
CA ARG A 47 -5.14 -1.48 2.39
C ARG A 47 -4.02 -0.72 1.70
N GLY A 48 -3.00 -1.47 1.26
CA GLY A 48 -1.84 -0.93 0.56
C GLY A 48 -1.01 0.02 1.43
N ILE A 49 -0.01 0.64 0.80
CA ILE A 49 0.86 1.62 1.46
C ILE A 49 0.10 2.86 1.96
N GLU A 50 -1.01 3.22 1.31
CA GLU A 50 -1.87 4.32 1.72
C GLU A 50 -2.49 4.12 3.11
N ASN A 51 -2.56 2.87 3.60
CA ASN A 51 -3.00 2.61 4.97
C ASN A 51 -2.06 3.25 5.99
N LEU A 52 -0.76 3.30 5.73
CA LEU A 52 0.22 3.90 6.64
C LEU A 52 0.04 5.42 6.79
N LEU A 53 -0.77 6.08 5.97
CA LEU A 53 -1.03 7.50 6.14
C LEU A 53 -1.80 7.77 7.43
N THR A 54 -1.43 8.85 8.13
CA THR A 54 -2.27 9.44 9.18
C THR A 54 -3.21 10.46 8.54
N ILE A 55 -4.51 10.14 8.56
CA ILE A 55 -5.54 10.93 7.88
C ILE A 55 -6.26 11.83 8.89
N PRO A 56 -6.33 13.16 8.67
CA PRO A 56 -7.07 14.05 9.55
C PRO A 56 -8.59 13.84 9.40
N ILE A 57 -9.35 14.17 10.43
CA ILE A 57 -10.81 13.99 10.48
C ILE A 57 -11.52 14.63 9.27
N ASN A 58 -11.06 15.80 8.84
CA ASN A 58 -11.68 16.57 7.74
C ASN A 58 -10.97 16.35 6.40
N PHE A 59 -10.35 15.19 6.19
CA PHE A 59 -9.65 14.90 4.94
C PHE A 59 -10.63 14.93 3.75
N PRO A 60 -10.35 15.70 2.68
CA PRO A 60 -11.28 15.86 1.56
C PRO A 60 -11.21 14.67 0.61
N LYS A 61 -11.66 13.49 1.07
CA LYS A 61 -11.48 12.21 0.39
C LYS A 61 -11.98 12.23 -1.06
N GLU A 62 -13.11 12.90 -1.33
CA GLU A 62 -13.78 12.87 -2.63
C GLU A 62 -12.90 13.47 -3.74
N ASN A 63 -11.96 14.34 -3.39
CA ASN A 63 -11.01 14.91 -4.35
C ASN A 63 -10.07 13.85 -4.94
N PHE A 64 -9.94 12.70 -4.29
CA PHE A 64 -8.98 11.66 -4.65
C PHE A 64 -9.63 10.40 -5.21
N TYR A 65 -10.95 10.34 -5.34
CA TYR A 65 -11.65 9.23 -5.98
C TYR A 65 -12.08 9.59 -7.40
N ASN A 66 -11.90 8.65 -8.32
CA ASN A 66 -12.45 8.74 -9.66
C ASN A 66 -13.68 7.83 -9.73
N THR A 67 -14.80 8.36 -10.21
CA THR A 67 -15.98 7.56 -10.52
C THR A 67 -15.84 6.94 -11.90
N LYS A 68 -15.94 5.62 -11.98
CA LYS A 68 -16.01 4.86 -13.24
C LYS A 68 -17.37 4.21 -13.37
N GLU A 69 -18.07 4.56 -14.44
CA GLU A 69 -19.28 3.87 -14.84
C GLU A 69 -18.94 2.79 -15.87
N ASN A 70 -19.39 1.57 -15.63
CA ASN A 70 -19.26 0.48 -16.58
C ASN A 70 -20.66 0.01 -16.96
N GLU A 71 -20.92 -0.08 -18.26
CA GLU A 71 -22.12 -0.72 -18.79
C GLU A 71 -21.71 -2.07 -19.35
N LYS A 72 -22.37 -3.13 -18.89
CA LYS A 72 -22.23 -4.47 -19.45
C LYS A 72 -23.58 -4.91 -19.96
N THR A 73 -23.62 -5.39 -21.18
CA THR A 73 -24.77 -6.12 -21.73
C THR A 73 -24.55 -7.59 -21.43
N ASP A 74 -25.53 -8.25 -20.82
CA ASP A 74 -25.49 -9.69 -20.63
C ASP A 74 -25.87 -10.45 -21.92
N ASP A 75 -25.78 -11.78 -21.87
CA ASP A 75 -26.10 -12.67 -22.99
C ASP A 75 -27.59 -12.64 -23.39
N TYR A 76 -28.43 -11.98 -22.59
CA TYR A 76 -29.87 -11.81 -22.81
C TYR A 76 -30.25 -10.38 -23.21
N SER A 77 -29.27 -9.56 -23.62
CA SER A 77 -29.45 -8.15 -24.02
C SER A 77 -29.89 -7.20 -22.90
N ALA A 78 -29.83 -7.61 -21.63
CA ALA A 78 -30.08 -6.73 -20.50
C ALA A 78 -28.81 -5.91 -20.17
N LYS A 79 -29.00 -4.61 -19.93
CA LYS A 79 -27.92 -3.67 -19.60
C LYS A 79 -27.78 -3.56 -18.09
N THR A 80 -26.61 -3.91 -17.57
CA THR A 80 -26.21 -3.66 -16.19
C THR A 80 -25.27 -2.46 -16.15
N LYS A 81 -25.63 -1.42 -15.39
CA LYS A 81 -24.76 -0.28 -15.10
C LYS A 81 -24.15 -0.44 -13.71
N THR A 82 -22.83 -0.50 -13.62
CA THR A 82 -22.09 -0.53 -12.36
C THR A 82 -21.28 0.75 -12.20
N THR A 83 -21.49 1.46 -11.09
CA THR A 83 -20.66 2.59 -10.67
C THR A 83 -19.64 2.12 -9.66
N LYS A 84 -18.36 2.39 -9.91
CA LYS A 84 -17.26 2.07 -9.00
C LYS A 84 -16.42 3.31 -8.75
N GLU A 85 -16.12 3.57 -7.49
CA GLU A 85 -15.16 4.59 -7.10
C GLU A 85 -13.78 3.97 -6.91
N GLU A 86 -12.77 4.57 -7.53
CA GLU A 86 -11.40 4.10 -7.44
C GLU A 86 -10.50 5.21 -6.92
N LEU A 87 -9.72 4.90 -5.88
CA LEU A 87 -8.74 5.83 -5.32
C LEU A 87 -7.67 6.13 -6.38
N ASN A 88 -7.53 7.40 -6.73
CA ASN A 88 -6.46 7.92 -7.56
C ASN A 88 -5.19 8.10 -6.69
N LYS A 89 -4.47 6.99 -6.49
CA LYS A 89 -3.25 6.96 -5.67
C LYS A 89 -2.20 7.98 -6.12
N MET A 90 -2.08 8.21 -7.43
CA MET A 90 -1.15 9.20 -7.98
C MET A 90 -1.54 10.62 -7.57
N LYS A 91 -2.83 10.96 -7.64
CA LYS A 91 -3.32 12.28 -7.19
C LYS A 91 -3.15 12.48 -5.69
N LEU A 92 -3.42 11.44 -4.89
CA LEU A 92 -3.18 11.46 -3.44
C LEU A 92 -1.69 11.69 -3.13
N CYS A 93 -0.80 10.97 -3.80
CA CYS A 93 0.64 11.11 -3.64
C CYS A 93 1.11 12.53 -3.97
N LYS A 94 0.70 13.09 -5.12
CA LYS A 94 1.05 14.46 -5.51
C LYS A 94 0.56 15.50 -4.51
N TYR A 95 -0.68 15.37 -4.04
CA TYR A 95 -1.19 16.27 -3.01
C TYR A 95 -0.31 16.25 -1.76
N ILE A 96 0.03 15.07 -1.25
CA ILE A 96 0.84 14.94 -0.04
C ILE A 96 2.27 15.40 -0.29
N CYS A 97 2.94 14.94 -1.35
CA CYS A 97 4.37 15.15 -1.55
C CYS A 97 4.72 16.50 -2.18
N ASP A 98 3.85 17.04 -3.04
CA ASP A 98 4.16 18.20 -3.88
C ASP A 98 3.39 19.46 -3.43
N GLU A 99 2.17 19.32 -2.89
CA GLU A 99 1.30 20.46 -2.57
C GLU A 99 1.32 20.84 -1.08
N LEU A 100 1.51 19.89 -0.17
CA LEU A 100 1.58 20.17 1.27
C LEU A 100 2.94 20.74 1.67
N LYS A 101 2.94 21.60 2.70
CA LYS A 101 4.16 22.05 3.37
C LYS A 101 4.78 20.91 4.18
N GLU A 102 6.10 20.93 4.33
CA GLU A 102 6.87 19.88 5.02
C GLU A 102 6.32 19.48 6.40
N ASP A 103 5.91 20.46 7.22
CA ASP A 103 5.33 20.17 8.55
C ASP A 103 4.01 19.38 8.47
N GLU A 104 3.20 19.63 7.44
CA GLU A 104 1.99 18.85 7.17
C GLU A 104 2.34 17.48 6.59
N GLN A 105 3.31 17.40 5.66
CA GLN A 105 3.78 16.13 5.10
C GLN A 105 4.20 15.15 6.20
N LYS A 106 4.98 15.64 7.17
CA LYS A 106 5.42 14.87 8.34
C LYS A 106 4.25 14.31 9.15
N LYS A 107 3.14 15.06 9.28
CA LYS A 107 1.94 14.56 9.97
C LYS A 107 1.29 13.41 9.22
N TYR A 108 1.19 13.48 7.89
CA TYR A 108 0.62 12.40 7.07
C TYR A 108 1.52 11.15 7.03
N LEU A 109 2.85 11.34 7.00
CA LEU A 109 3.82 10.27 6.78
C LEU A 109 4.44 9.71 8.07
N ASN A 110 4.04 10.17 9.26
CA ASN A 110 4.68 9.81 10.53
C ASN A 110 4.72 8.29 10.84
N LYS A 111 3.82 7.46 10.29
CA LYS A 111 3.87 6.00 10.51
C LYS A 111 4.82 5.28 9.54
N PHE A 112 5.39 5.96 8.54
CA PHE A 112 6.37 5.37 7.63
C PHE A 112 7.69 5.01 8.33
N ASP A 113 7.97 5.58 9.50
CA ASP A 113 9.08 5.15 10.36
C ASP A 113 9.04 3.65 10.67
N LEU A 114 7.84 3.05 10.74
CA LEU A 114 7.69 1.61 10.92
C LEU A 114 8.23 0.81 9.73
N LEU A 115 8.09 1.35 8.51
CA LEU A 115 8.66 0.77 7.30
C LEU A 115 10.18 0.86 7.30
N PHE A 116 10.73 2.01 7.69
CA PHE A 116 12.17 2.22 7.74
C PHE A 116 12.84 1.29 8.76
N LYS A 117 12.22 1.07 9.93
CA LYS A 117 12.70 0.07 10.90
C LYS A 117 12.79 -1.34 10.33
N ILE A 118 11.84 -1.74 9.47
CA ILE A 118 11.87 -3.05 8.80
C ILE A 118 13.05 -3.11 7.81
N ILE A 119 13.26 -2.04 7.05
CA ILE A 119 14.35 -1.95 6.07
C ILE A 119 15.71 -1.94 6.78
N GLU A 120 15.87 -1.12 7.82
CA GLU A 120 17.09 -1.05 8.63
C GLU A 120 17.42 -2.39 9.28
N TYR A 121 16.41 -3.11 9.78
CA TYR A 121 16.59 -4.46 10.31
C TYR A 121 17.16 -5.40 9.23
N ALA A 122 16.62 -5.37 8.01
CA ALA A 122 17.11 -6.22 6.91
C ALA A 122 18.51 -5.81 6.42
N ILE A 123 18.92 -4.54 6.60
CA ILE A 123 20.24 -4.04 6.21
C ILE A 123 21.29 -4.42 7.25
N ASN A 124 20.98 -4.29 8.55
CA ASN A 124 21.97 -4.36 9.63
C ASN A 124 22.09 -5.72 10.32
N ASP A 125 21.21 -6.68 10.05
CA ASP A 125 21.25 -8.06 10.60
C ASP A 125 22.12 -8.99 9.74
#